data_AF-A0A6I2QQB0-F1
#
_entry.id   AF-A0A6I2QQB0-F1
#
_cell.length_a   1.000
_cell.length_b   1.000
_cell.length_c   1.000
_cell.angle_alpha   90.00
_cell.angle_beta   90.00
_cell.angle_gamma   90.00
#
_symmetry.space_group_name_H-M   'P 1'
#
loop_
_entity.id
_entity.type
_entity.pdbx_description
1 polymer ?
#
loop_
_entity_poly.entity_id
_entity_poly.type
_entity_poly.pdbx_seq_one_letter_code
_entity_poly.pdbx_strand_id
1 'polypeptide(L)'
;MIESNDWLLKQINVVSEFLQKLFTDMETNRKLNENEQYQKDSFEFERLLENLIEEDRINDAENILFEKLETNNLMYATIATRFYDKLKGLSDEKLQKSNYSRDEILQGLNDMCDMFGLEIFKG
;
A
#
# COMPACT_ATOMS: atom_id res chain seq x y z
N MET A 1 -8.90 6.89 -26.44
CA MET A 1 -7.90 6.94 -25.35
C MET A 1 -8.33 5.95 -24.26
N ILE A 2 -8.23 4.65 -24.53
CA ILE A 2 -8.59 3.58 -23.57
C ILE A 2 -7.33 2.81 -23.13
N GLU A 3 -6.33 2.72 -24.00
CA GLU A 3 -5.08 1.98 -23.74
C GLU A 3 -4.25 2.53 -22.58
N SER A 4 -4.37 3.83 -22.28
CA SER A 4 -3.54 4.49 -21.25
C SER A 4 -3.84 4.03 -19.82
N ASN A 5 -5.10 3.83 -19.47
CA ASN A 5 -5.44 3.31 -18.14
C ASN A 5 -5.15 1.81 -18.03
N ASP A 6 -5.32 1.05 -19.12
CA ASP A 6 -5.10 -0.40 -19.10
C ASP A 6 -3.63 -0.76 -18.87
N TRP A 7 -2.67 -0.02 -19.42
CA TRP A 7 -1.24 -0.26 -19.13
C TRP A 7 -0.87 0.13 -17.71
N LEU A 8 -1.42 1.25 -17.22
CA LEU A 8 -1.13 1.75 -15.88
C LEU A 8 -1.66 0.78 -14.82
N LEU A 9 -2.88 0.30 -14.99
CA LEU A 9 -3.47 -0.73 -14.13
C LEU A 9 -2.65 -2.02 -14.14
N LYS A 10 -2.10 -2.43 -15.29
CA LYS A 10 -1.19 -3.58 -15.36
C LYS A 10 0.09 -3.35 -14.56
N GLN A 11 0.70 -2.17 -14.65
CA GLN A 11 1.89 -1.85 -13.86
C GLN A 11 1.59 -1.84 -12.37
N ILE A 12 0.50 -1.20 -11.95
CA ILE A 12 0.03 -1.21 -10.55
C ILE A 12 -0.15 -2.64 -10.06
N ASN A 13 -0.81 -3.50 -10.84
CA ASN A 13 -1.00 -4.91 -10.49
C ASN A 13 0.34 -5.63 -10.28
N VAL A 14 1.29 -5.50 -11.22
CA VAL A 14 2.59 -6.17 -11.15
C VAL A 14 3.38 -5.75 -9.91
N VAL A 15 3.48 -4.44 -9.65
CA VAL A 15 4.23 -3.92 -8.50
C VAL A 15 3.53 -4.30 -7.18
N SER A 16 2.20 -4.15 -7.12
CA SER A 16 1.41 -4.50 -5.95
C SER A 16 1.53 -5.99 -5.59
N GLU A 17 1.37 -6.89 -6.57
CA GLU A 17 1.50 -8.34 -6.36
C GLU A 17 2.91 -8.75 -5.92
N PHE A 18 3.94 -8.12 -6.51
CA PHE A 18 5.32 -8.34 -6.10
C PHE A 18 5.56 -7.94 -4.64
N LEU A 19 5.16 -6.73 -4.25
CA LEU A 19 5.33 -6.23 -2.87
C LEU A 19 4.52 -7.07 -1.88
N GLN A 20 3.26 -7.40 -2.18
CA GLN A 20 2.42 -8.25 -1.34
C GLN A 20 3.09 -9.59 -1.05
N LYS A 21 3.61 -10.25 -2.09
CA LYS A 21 4.29 -11.54 -1.96
C LYS A 21 5.57 -11.40 -1.13
N LEU A 22 6.40 -10.41 -1.46
CA LEU A 22 7.67 -10.16 -0.78
C LEU A 22 7.47 -9.93 0.72
N PHE A 23 6.56 -9.02 1.11
CA PHE A 23 6.33 -8.70 2.52
C PHE A 23 5.65 -9.83 3.28
N THR A 24 4.73 -10.57 2.65
CA THR A 24 4.10 -11.75 3.27
C THR A 24 5.13 -12.85 3.55
N ASP A 25 6.03 -13.12 2.60
CA ASP A 25 7.12 -14.09 2.78
C ASP A 25 8.07 -13.65 3.89
N MET A 26 8.47 -12.37 3.91
CA MET A 26 9.37 -11.85 4.95
C MET A 26 8.72 -11.80 6.34
N GLU A 27 7.45 -11.45 6.45
CA GLU A 27 6.68 -11.48 7.70
C GLU A 27 6.59 -12.92 8.23
N THR A 28 6.21 -13.88 7.38
CA THR A 28 6.11 -15.31 7.75
C THR A 28 7.43 -15.84 8.29
N ASN A 29 8.57 -15.47 7.68
CA ASN A 29 9.90 -15.85 8.15
C ASN A 29 10.29 -15.16 9.48
N ARG A 30 9.68 -14.01 9.81
CA ARG A 30 9.96 -13.23 11.04
C ARG A 30 9.03 -13.53 12.21
N LYS A 31 7.97 -14.34 12.07
CA LYS A 31 6.96 -14.69 13.10
C LYS A 31 7.49 -15.43 14.34
N LEU A 32 8.60 -14.99 14.92
CA LEU A 32 9.18 -15.56 16.13
C LEU A 32 8.75 -14.84 17.42
N ASN A 33 8.22 -13.60 17.41
CA ASN A 33 7.93 -12.87 18.67
C ASN A 33 6.84 -11.76 18.56
N GLU A 34 5.64 -12.02 18.04
CA GLU A 34 4.55 -11.03 18.08
C GLU A 34 3.67 -11.23 19.33
N ASN A 35 3.56 -10.21 20.19
CA ASN A 35 2.69 -10.25 21.37
C ASN A 35 1.29 -9.70 21.05
N GLU A 36 0.32 -9.88 21.95
CA GLU A 36 -1.08 -9.44 21.74
C GLU A 36 -1.21 -7.93 21.49
N GLN A 37 -0.34 -7.11 22.11
CA GLN A 37 -0.33 -5.67 21.92
C GLN A 37 0.04 -5.30 20.47
N TYR A 38 1.05 -5.97 19.90
CA TYR A 38 1.49 -5.76 18.53
C TYR A 38 0.36 -6.05 17.51
N GLN A 39 -0.39 -7.13 17.71
CA GLN A 39 -1.54 -7.47 16.86
C GLN A 39 -2.68 -6.46 16.99
N LYS A 40 -2.89 -5.94 18.20
CA LYS A 40 -3.90 -4.91 18.44
C LYS A 40 -3.53 -3.61 17.73
N ASP A 41 -2.28 -3.16 17.86
CA ASP A 41 -1.79 -1.94 17.23
C ASP A 41 -1.86 -2.04 15.70
N SER A 42 -1.55 -3.22 15.14
CA SER A 42 -1.66 -3.49 13.70
C SER A 42 -3.10 -3.36 13.21
N PHE A 43 -4.04 -3.94 13.95
CA PHE A 43 -5.47 -3.92 13.61
C PHE A 43 -6.07 -2.51 13.72
N GLU A 44 -5.74 -1.78 14.80
CA GLU A 44 -6.20 -0.40 14.97
C GLU A 44 -5.66 0.52 13.88
N PHE A 45 -4.42 0.29 13.46
CA PHE A 45 -3.80 1.04 12.37
C PHE A 45 -4.45 0.74 11.01
N GLU A 46 -4.64 -0.53 10.66
CA GLU A 46 -5.32 -0.92 9.42
C GLU A 46 -6.74 -0.34 9.36
N ARG A 47 -7.48 -0.40 10.47
CA ARG A 47 -8.82 0.19 10.59
C ARG A 47 -8.83 1.71 10.44
N LEU A 48 -7.83 2.41 10.96
CA LEU A 48 -7.70 3.86 10.78
C LEU A 48 -7.59 4.21 9.29
N LEU A 49 -6.75 3.50 8.54
CA LEU A 49 -6.58 3.72 7.10
C LEU A 49 -7.88 3.43 6.33
N GLU A 50 -8.58 2.36 6.69
CA GLU A 50 -9.89 2.02 6.11
C GLU A 50 -10.91 3.15 6.30
N ASN A 51 -11.05 3.67 7.52
CA ASN A 51 -11.98 4.76 7.82
C ASN A 51 -11.66 6.00 6.96
N LEU A 52 -10.39 6.33 6.78
CA LEU A 52 -9.98 7.47 5.96
C LEU A 52 -10.31 7.27 4.47
N ILE A 53 -10.20 6.05 3.94
CA ILE A 53 -10.65 5.74 2.58
C ILE A 53 -12.17 5.92 2.45
N GLU A 54 -12.93 5.46 3.45
CA GLU A 54 -14.39 5.61 3.49
C GLU A 54 -14.80 7.10 3.50
N GLU A 55 -14.07 7.93 4.25
CA GLU A 55 -14.23 9.38 4.37
C GLU A 55 -13.74 10.18 3.15
N ASP A 56 -13.31 9.54 2.06
CA ASP A 56 -12.72 10.19 0.86
C ASP A 56 -11.39 10.92 1.17
N ARG A 57 -10.68 10.55 2.23
CA ARG A 57 -9.41 11.14 2.71
C ARG A 57 -8.20 10.26 2.42
N ILE A 58 -8.07 9.82 1.16
CA ILE A 58 -7.02 8.87 0.74
C ILE A 58 -5.61 9.45 0.91
N ASN A 59 -5.41 10.72 0.54
CA ASN A 59 -4.13 11.41 0.73
C ASN A 59 -3.70 11.46 2.21
N ASP A 60 -4.64 11.71 3.12
CA ASP A 60 -4.35 11.71 4.56
C ASP A 60 -3.99 10.31 5.06
N ALA A 61 -4.69 9.28 4.57
CA ALA A 61 -4.37 7.90 4.87
C ALA A 61 -2.96 7.51 4.41
N GLU A 62 -2.58 7.91 3.20
CA GLU A 62 -1.25 7.65 2.65
C GLU A 62 -0.16 8.39 3.45
N ASN A 63 -0.37 9.67 3.79
CA ASN A 63 0.59 10.41 4.62
C ASN A 63 0.82 9.71 5.97
N ILE A 64 -0.26 9.31 6.65
CA ILE A 64 -0.18 8.58 7.92
C ILE A 64 0.50 7.21 7.74
N LEU A 65 0.24 6.53 6.62
CA LEU A 65 0.89 5.27 6.28
C LEU A 65 2.41 5.45 6.17
N PHE A 66 2.88 6.44 5.41
CA PHE A 66 4.30 6.71 5.24
C PHE A 66 4.98 7.24 6.50
N GLU A 67 4.27 7.95 7.39
CA GLU A 67 4.78 8.32 8.72
C GLU A 67 5.08 7.11 9.62
N LYS A 68 4.39 5.99 9.40
CA LYS A 68 4.56 4.74 10.15
C LYS A 68 5.41 3.70 9.44
N LEU A 69 5.67 3.88 8.15
CA LEU A 69 6.41 2.92 7.36
C LEU A 69 7.88 2.91 7.80
N GLU A 70 8.33 1.78 8.33
CA GLU A 70 9.70 1.59 8.80
C GLU A 70 10.30 0.33 8.19
N THR A 71 11.52 0.43 7.65
CA THR A 71 12.18 -0.69 6.96
C THR A 71 12.54 -1.87 7.86
N ASN A 72 12.66 -1.61 9.16
CA ASN A 72 12.90 -2.63 10.18
C ASN A 72 11.60 -3.32 10.64
N ASN A 73 10.42 -2.72 10.39
CA ASN A 73 9.12 -3.22 10.83
C ASN A 73 8.23 -3.60 9.63
N LEU A 74 8.24 -4.90 9.31
CA LEU A 74 7.53 -5.42 8.14
C LEU A 74 6.01 -5.43 8.28
N MET A 75 5.46 -5.32 9.49
CA MET A 75 4.01 -5.27 9.68
C MET A 75 3.42 -4.04 8.99
N TYR A 76 4.04 -2.88 9.14
CA TYR A 76 3.58 -1.66 8.45
C TYR A 76 3.74 -1.79 6.93
N ALA A 77 4.75 -2.50 6.46
CA ALA A 77 4.91 -2.82 5.04
C ALA A 77 3.79 -3.75 4.53
N THR A 78 3.44 -4.80 5.28
CA THR A 78 2.30 -5.66 4.95
C THR A 78 0.99 -4.85 4.92
N ILE A 79 0.73 -4.00 5.92
CA ILE A 79 -0.45 -3.13 5.95
C ILE A 79 -0.46 -2.19 4.74
N ALA A 80 0.68 -1.60 4.38
CA ALA A 80 0.81 -0.74 3.21
C ALA A 80 0.43 -1.48 1.91
N THR A 81 0.85 -2.73 1.75
CA THR A 81 0.47 -3.50 0.55
C THR A 81 -1.03 -3.77 0.46
N ARG A 82 -1.71 -4.02 1.59
CA ARG A 82 -3.17 -4.19 1.64
C ARG A 82 -3.89 -2.87 1.39
N PHE A 83 -3.35 -1.76 1.89
CA PHE A 83 -3.86 -0.42 1.59
C PHE A 83 -3.90 -0.16 0.07
N TYR A 84 -2.78 -0.37 -0.64
CA TYR A 84 -2.76 -0.18 -2.09
C TYR A 84 -3.60 -1.22 -2.85
N ASP A 85 -3.73 -2.45 -2.36
CA ASP A 85 -4.64 -3.44 -2.95
C ASP A 85 -6.11 -2.97 -2.90
N LYS A 86 -6.51 -2.35 -1.78
CA LYS A 86 -7.84 -1.73 -1.66
C LYS A 86 -8.02 -0.56 -2.61
N LEU A 87 -7.06 0.37 -2.66
CA LEU A 87 -7.12 1.54 -3.55
C LEU A 87 -7.24 1.12 -5.03
N LYS A 88 -6.48 0.09 -5.41
CA LYS A 88 -6.52 -0.52 -6.73
C LYS A 88 -7.93 -1.06 -7.07
N GLY A 89 -8.64 -1.61 -6.10
CA GLY A 89 -10.01 -2.11 -6.27
C GLY A 89 -11.11 -1.02 -6.31
N LEU A 90 -10.81 0.23 -5.98
CA LEU A 90 -11.79 1.34 -6.05
C LEU A 90 -12.09 1.72 -7.50
N SER A 91 -13.27 2.30 -7.74
CA SER A 91 -13.59 2.88 -9.04
C SER A 91 -12.85 4.20 -9.26
N ASP A 92 -12.62 4.57 -10.52
CA ASP A 92 -12.00 5.86 -10.87
C ASP A 92 -12.82 7.04 -10.33
N GLU A 93 -14.15 6.92 -10.28
CA GLU A 93 -15.05 7.92 -9.68
C GLU A 93 -14.79 8.13 -8.18
N LYS A 94 -14.58 7.04 -7.42
CA LYS A 94 -14.29 7.11 -5.98
C LYS A 94 -12.91 7.71 -5.72
N LEU A 95 -11.91 7.35 -6.53
CA LEU A 95 -10.58 7.95 -6.46
C LEU A 95 -10.64 9.45 -6.76
N GLN A 96 -11.30 9.85 -7.85
CA GLN A 96 -11.46 11.26 -8.21
C GLN A 96 -12.22 12.06 -7.13
N LYS A 97 -13.28 11.49 -6.54
CA LYS A 97 -14.01 12.10 -5.42
C LYS A 97 -13.09 12.36 -4.21
N SER A 98 -12.10 11.50 -4.01
CA SER A 98 -11.10 11.61 -2.95
C SER A 98 -9.89 12.47 -3.33
N ASN A 99 -9.93 13.14 -4.50
CA ASN A 99 -8.79 13.85 -5.10
C ASN A 99 -7.54 12.96 -5.18
N TYR A 100 -7.73 11.75 -5.71
CA TYR A 100 -6.70 10.72 -5.86
C TYR A 100 -6.79 10.06 -7.25
N SER A 101 -5.73 9.39 -7.67
CA SER A 101 -5.57 8.87 -9.03
C SER A 101 -4.86 7.51 -9.09
N ARG A 102 -4.90 6.87 -10.25
CA ARG A 102 -4.13 5.64 -10.52
C ARG A 102 -2.63 5.90 -10.52
N ASP A 103 -2.21 7.04 -11.05
CA ASP A 103 -0.80 7.45 -11.04
C ASP A 103 -0.26 7.61 -9.62
N GLU A 104 -1.05 8.16 -8.69
CA GLU A 104 -0.66 8.25 -7.27
C GLU A 104 -0.53 6.88 -6.61
N ILE A 105 -1.41 5.91 -6.94
CA ILE A 105 -1.23 4.52 -6.48
C ILE A 105 0.12 3.95 -6.97
N LEU A 106 0.45 4.15 -8.25
CA LEU A 106 1.72 3.67 -8.79
C LEU A 106 2.92 4.39 -8.15
N GLN A 107 2.82 5.70 -7.94
CA GLN A 107 3.84 6.51 -7.28
C GLN A 107 4.11 5.98 -5.86
N GLY A 108 3.06 5.81 -5.05
CA GLY A 108 3.20 5.29 -3.68
C GLY A 108 3.79 3.88 -3.62
N LEU A 109 3.40 3.01 -4.56
CA LEU A 109 4.01 1.67 -4.69
C LEU A 109 5.50 1.76 -5.05
N ASN A 110 5.90 2.67 -5.95
CA ASN A 110 7.31 2.88 -6.28
C ASN A 110 8.10 3.51 -5.11
N ASP A 111 7.50 4.43 -4.37
CA ASP A 111 8.11 5.03 -3.18
C ASP A 111 8.36 3.99 -2.09
N MET A 112 7.45 3.01 -1.93
CA MET A 112 7.70 1.83 -1.11
C MET A 112 8.91 1.04 -1.63
N CYS A 113 9.01 0.80 -2.95
CA CYS A 113 10.15 0.07 -3.50
C CYS A 113 11.48 0.77 -3.16
N ASP A 114 11.54 2.08 -3.38
CA ASP A 114 12.72 2.90 -3.09
C ASP A 114 13.06 2.88 -1.60
N MET A 115 12.07 3.01 -0.71
CA MET A 115 12.27 2.96 0.74
C MET A 115 12.88 1.63 1.19
N PHE A 116 12.48 0.52 0.58
CA PHE A 116 12.98 -0.82 0.90
C PHE A 116 14.23 -1.20 0.07
N GLY A 117 14.78 -0.28 -0.73
CA GLY A 117 15.97 -0.53 -1.55
C GLY A 117 15.74 -1.56 -2.66
N LEU A 118 14.51 -1.70 -3.12
CA LEU A 118 14.10 -2.64 -4.16
C LEU A 118 14.26 -1.95 -5.51
N GLU A 119 15.24 -2.36 -6.29
CA GLU A 119 15.39 -1.88 -7.67
C GLU A 119 14.39 -2.59 -8.58
N ILE A 120 13.17 -2.05 -8.67
CA ILE A 120 12.14 -2.57 -9.58
C ILE A 120 12.07 -1.65 -10.79
N PHE A 121 12.56 -2.13 -11.93
CA PHE A 121 12.54 -1.47 -13.25
C PHE A 121 12.91 0.03 -13.25
N LYS A 122 14.23 0.32 -13.28
CA LYS A 122 14.70 1.54 -13.95
C LYS A 122 14.71 1.26 -15.45
N GLY A 123 13.63 1.66 -16.14
CA GLY A 123 13.62 1.74 -17.60
C GLY A 123 14.65 2.74 -18.10
#